data_AF-A0A6V8M2D1-F1
#
_entry.id   AF-A0A6V8M2D1-F1
#
_cell.length_a   1.000
_cell.length_b   1.000
_cell.length_c   1.000
_cell.angle_alpha   90.00
_cell.angle_beta   90.00
_cell.angle_gamma   90.00
#
_symmetry.space_group_name_H-M   'P 1'
#
loop_
_entity.id
_entity.type
_entity.pdbx_description
1 polymer ?
#
loop_
_entity_poly.entity_id
_entity_poly.type
_entity_poly.pdbx_seq_one_letter_code
_entity_poly.pdbx_strand_id
1 'polypeptide(L)' 'MGMDAFTDSVSIRGEDCLYDPKAGVALIQCEKCGHMNHVDVEVVDGEPRFYGFSCENCGTFNSAD' A
#
# COMPACT_ATOMS: atom_id res chain seq x y z
N MET A 1 -10.07 0.48 9.13
CA MET A 1 -10.08 -0.98 8.99
C MET A 1 -9.54 -1.61 10.26
N GLY A 2 -10.04 -2.78 10.66
CA GLY A 2 -9.37 -3.61 11.67
C GLY A 2 -8.24 -4.40 11.03
N MET A 3 -7.24 -4.81 11.82
CA MET A 3 -6.07 -5.53 11.34
C MET A 3 -6.43 -6.90 10.72
N ASP A 4 -7.57 -7.47 11.11
CA ASP A 4 -8.12 -8.73 10.59
C ASP A 4 -8.58 -8.66 9.11
N ALA A 5 -8.65 -7.46 8.53
CA ALA A 5 -9.05 -7.26 7.13
C ALA A 5 -7.91 -7.55 6.14
N PHE A 6 -6.65 -7.47 6.58
CA PHE A 6 -5.48 -7.71 5.74
C PHE A 6 -5.16 -9.22 5.68
N THR A 7 -5.90 -9.94 4.85
CA THR A 7 -5.81 -11.40 4.75
C THR A 7 -4.85 -11.90 3.68
N ASP A 8 -4.29 -11.00 2.86
CA ASP A 8 -3.42 -11.34 1.73
C ASP A 8 -2.18 -10.43 1.70
N SER A 9 -1.29 -10.63 0.74
CA SER A 9 -0.09 -9.83 0.52
C SER A 9 0.11 -9.49 -0.96
N VAL A 10 0.59 -8.28 -1.23
CA VAL A 10 1.02 -7.83 -2.56
C VAL A 10 2.48 -7.36 -2.49
N SER A 11 3.29 -7.68 -3.50
CA SER A 11 4.65 -7.15 -3.58
C SER A 11 4.64 -5.78 -4.24
N ILE A 12 5.01 -4.74 -3.49
CA ILE A 12 5.10 -3.36 -3.97
C ILE A 12 6.55 -2.90 -3.80
N ARG A 13 7.18 -2.45 -4.89
CA ARG A 13 8.60 -2.04 -4.92
C ARG A 13 9.56 -3.09 -4.36
N GLY A 14 9.23 -4.38 -4.53
CA GLY A 14 10.02 -5.50 -4.02
C GLY A 14 9.82 -5.80 -2.52
N GLU A 15 8.87 -5.14 -1.86
CA GLU A 15 8.50 -5.40 -0.46
C GLU A 15 7.11 -6.03 -0.37
N ASP A 16 6.97 -7.07 0.46
CA ASP A 16 5.68 -7.70 0.72
C ASP A 16 4.85 -6.84 1.67
N CYS A 17 3.76 -6.29 1.13
CA CYS A 17 2.85 -5.42 1.85
C CYS A 17 1.56 -6.17 2.20
N LEU A 18 1.07 -5.96 3.43
CA LEU A 18 -0.23 -6.48 3.86
C LEU A 18 -1.36 -5.88 3.00
N TYR A 19 -2.27 -6.72 2.54
CA TYR A 19 -3.33 -6.36 1.59
C TYR A 19 -4.71 -6.82 2.04
N ASP A 20 -5.69 -5.92 1.93
CA ASP A 20 -7.12 -6.21 2.03
C ASP A 20 -7.69 -6.38 0.61
N PRO A 21 -7.87 -7.63 0.12
CA PRO A 21 -8.38 -7.89 -1.22
C PRO A 21 -9.87 -7.53 -1.39
N LYS A 22 -10.61 -7.33 -0.31
CA LYS A 22 -12.03 -6.92 -0.40
C LYS A 22 -12.15 -5.43 -0.64
N ALA A 23 -11.27 -4.64 -0.03
CA ALA A 23 -11.27 -3.19 -0.18
C ALA A 23 -10.33 -2.69 -1.29
N GLY A 24 -9.36 -3.50 -1.70
CA GLY A 24 -8.32 -3.06 -2.62
C GLY A 24 -7.32 -2.12 -1.95
N VAL A 25 -6.96 -2.36 -0.68
CA VAL A 25 -6.11 -1.46 0.11
C VAL A 25 -4.90 -2.22 0.64
N ALA A 26 -3.69 -1.69 0.41
CA ALA A 26 -2.45 -2.19 1.00
C ALA A 26 -1.90 -1.24 2.08
N LEU A 27 -1.14 -1.80 3.02
CA LEU A 27 -0.34 -1.02 3.97
C LEU A 27 1.06 -0.80 3.39
N ILE A 28 1.34 0.43 2.96
CA ILE A 28 2.62 0.80 2.35
C ILE A 28 3.40 1.74 3.27
N GLN A 29 4.67 1.44 3.49
CA GLN A 29 5.55 2.26 4.30
C GLN A 29 5.97 3.53 3.54
N CYS A 30 5.92 4.68 4.21
CA CYS A 30 6.49 5.91 3.67
C CYS A 30 8.02 5.85 3.74
N GLU A 31 8.67 6.07 2.60
CA GLU A 31 10.13 6.00 2.44
C GLU A 31 10.89 7.03 3.29
N LYS A 32 10.24 8.16 3.60
CA LYS A 32 10.87 9.23 4.39
C LYS A 32 10.79 9.03 5.89
N CYS A 33 9.62 8.61 6.40
CA CYS A 33 9.35 8.64 7.84
C CYS A 33 8.98 7.28 8.44
N GLY A 34 8.87 6.24 7.62
CA GLY A 34 8.56 4.88 8.07
C GLY A 34 7.11 4.65 8.49
N HIS A 35 6.22 5.63 8.36
CA HIS A 35 4.80 5.49 8.69
C HIS A 35 4.09 4.56 7.69
N MET A 36 3.24 3.66 8.17
CA MET A 36 2.40 2.80 7.33
C MET A 36 1.14 3.57 6.89
N ASN A 37 0.90 3.64 5.58
CA ASN A 37 -0.24 4.35 4.99
C ASN A 37 -1.20 3.34 4.37
N HIS A 38 -2.48 3.66 4.36
CA HIS A 38 -3.48 2.89 3.64
C HIS A 38 -3.52 3.40 2.20
N VAL A 39 -3.17 2.54 1.25
CA VAL A 39 -3.04 2.94 -0.15
C VAL A 39 -3.92 2.06 -1.01
N ASP A 40 -4.71 2.69 -1.88
CA ASP A 40 -5.51 1.97 -2.87
C ASP A 40 -4.60 1.27 -3.88
N VAL A 41 -4.82 -0.03 -4.05
CA VAL A 41 -4.06 -0.91 -4.95
C VAL A 41 -5.04 -1.71 -5.80
N GLU A 42 -4.87 -1.60 -7.11
CA GLU A 42 -5.58 -2.42 -8.09
C GLU A 42 -4.68 -3.59 -8.50
N VAL A 43 -5.21 -4.82 -8.45
CA VAL A 43 -4.48 -6.01 -8.92
C VAL A 43 -5.00 -6.39 -10.30
N VAL A 44 -4.17 -6.24 -11.34
CA VAL A 44 -4.52 -6.54 -12.74
C VAL A 44 -3.61 -7.64 -13.24
N ASP A 45 -4.18 -8.78 -13.65
CA ASP A 45 -3.42 -9.96 -14.10
C ASP A 45 -2.40 -10.49 -13.06
N GLY A 46 -2.67 -10.28 -11.77
CA GLY A 46 -1.78 -10.66 -10.67
C GLY A 46 -0.73 -9.60 -10.30
N GLU A 47 -0.64 -8.50 -11.07
CA GLU A 47 0.31 -7.42 -10.82
C GLU A 47 -0.36 -6.28 -10.03
N PRO A 48 0.18 -5.93 -8.85
CA PRO A 48 -0.34 -4.80 -8.06
C PRO A 48 0.06 -3.46 -8.67
N ARG A 49 -0.91 -2.55 -8.79
CA ARG A 49 -0.74 -1.18 -9.31
C ARG A 49 -1.30 -0.16 -8.34
N PHE A 50 -0.58 0.94 -8.16
CA PHE A 50 -1.02 2.11 -7.39
C PHE A 50 -0.50 3.38 -8.05
N TYR A 51 -1.11 4.54 -7.75
CA TYR A 51 -0.80 5.82 -8.42
C TYR A 51 0.20 6.69 -7.64
N GLY A 52 0.77 6.18 -6.55
CA GLY A 52 1.51 6.97 -5.56
C GLY A 52 0.60 7.62 -4.53
N PHE A 53 1.16 8.02 -3.40
CA PHE A 53 0.39 8.56 -2.28
C PHE A 53 1.16 9.61 -1.49
N SER A 54 0.44 10.59 -0.94
CA SER A 54 0.99 11.52 0.04
C SER A 54 0.89 10.89 1.42
N CYS A 55 2.01 10.84 2.15
CA CYS A 55 2.02 10.26 3.48
C CYS A 55 1.12 11.05 4.44
N GLU A 56 0.22 10.35 5.12
CA GLU A 56 -0.75 10.93 6.08
C GLU A 56 -0.06 11.57 7.30
N ASN A 57 1.17 11.13 7.62
CA ASN A 57 1.93 11.61 8.76
C ASN A 57 2.88 12.79 8.43
N CYS A 58 3.65 12.70 7.34
CA CYS A 58 4.71 13.69 7.05
C CYS A 58 4.50 14.51 5.77
N GLY A 59 3.41 14.26 5.03
CA GLY A 59 3.05 14.96 3.80
C GLY A 59 3.98 14.72 2.61
N THR A 60 4.96 13.82 2.74
CA THR A 60 5.87 13.50 1.63
C THR A 60 5.16 12.62 0.62
N PHE A 61 5.28 12.95 -0.66
CA PHE A 61 4.76 12.15 -1.75
C PHE A 61 5.66 10.93 -2.00
N ASN A 62 5.08 9.74 -2.07
CA ASN A 62 5.75 8.48 -2.40
C ASN A 62 5.24 8.05 -3.79
N SER A 63 6.12 8.07 -4.79
CA SER A 63 5.80 7.86 -6.21
C SER A 63 5.62 6.39 -6.57
N ALA A 64 4.74 6.03 -7.50
CA ALA A 64 4.53 4.64 -7.92
C ALA A 64 5.71 3.96 -8.66
N ASP A 65 6.75 4.74 -8.98
CA ASP A 65 8.00 4.28 -9.60
C ASP A 65 8.73 3.21 -8.76
#